data_AF-A0A2H9PDT1-F1
#
_entry.id   AF-A0A2H9PDT1-F1
#
_cell.length_a   1.000
_cell.length_b   1.000
_cell.length_c   1.000
_cell.angle_alpha   90.00
_cell.angle_beta   90.00
_cell.angle_gamma   90.00
#
_symmetry.space_group_name_H-M   'P 1'
#
loop_
_entity.id
_entity.type
_entity.pdbx_description
1 polymer ?
#
loop_
_entity_poly.entity_id
_entity_poly.type
_entity_poly.pdbx_seq_one_letter_code
_entity_poly.pdbx_strand_id
1 'polypeptide(L)'
;MSIFKKIKRTLDFEMWKRKKDDKTTLDLDSPLTFKVGSVGEIFDDEFENLGQVRYEWGGGMWDECLLEMKDGKKKWLLVDEPRFILFNEEIFIPAGNINNGWNLINNRKIFVESKRKTTATNTAGYAEVKVGTDVQCYDGYDEGKNFISIREYLGKYEKNTVLRTGRKISRFEIEIYG
;
A
#
# COMPACT_ATOMS: atom_id res chain seq x y z
N MET A 1 17.07 -2.81 -25.18
CA MET A 1 15.70 -3.39 -25.12
C MET A 1 15.02 -3.15 -26.46
N SER A 2 14.48 -4.16 -27.14
CA SER A 2 13.98 -4.05 -28.53
C SER A 2 12.67 -3.25 -28.63
N ILE A 3 12.56 -2.37 -29.62
CA ILE A 3 11.39 -1.51 -29.92
C ILE A 3 10.09 -2.33 -30.00
N PHE A 4 10.15 -3.54 -30.57
CA PHE A 4 9.02 -4.45 -30.66
C PHE A 4 8.47 -4.90 -29.30
N LYS A 5 9.34 -5.05 -28.29
CA LYS A 5 8.91 -5.41 -26.92
C LYS A 5 8.18 -4.24 -26.26
N LYS A 6 8.60 -3.01 -26.55
CA LYS A 6 7.97 -1.78 -26.04
C LYS A 6 6.58 -1.58 -26.66
N ILE A 7 6.45 -1.72 -27.98
CA ILE A 7 5.16 -1.59 -28.70
C ILE A 7 4.15 -2.65 -28.22
N LYS A 8 4.59 -3.90 -28.06
CA LYS A 8 3.72 -4.97 -27.55
C LYS A 8 3.23 -4.70 -26.12
N ARG A 9 4.11 -4.25 -25.21
CA ARG A 9 3.72 -3.85 -23.85
C ARG A 9 2.66 -2.75 -23.88
N THR A 10 2.87 -1.71 -24.68
CA THR A 10 1.90 -0.61 -24.82
C THR A 10 0.54 -1.09 -25.33
N LEU A 11 0.50 -2.02 -26.29
CA LEU A 11 -0.75 -2.61 -26.80
C LEU A 11 -1.46 -3.51 -25.77
N ASP A 12 -0.71 -4.39 -25.09
CA ASP A 12 -1.26 -5.25 -24.04
C ASP A 12 -1.82 -4.41 -22.87
N PHE A 13 -1.14 -3.30 -22.56
CA PHE A 13 -1.54 -2.33 -21.55
C PHE A 13 -2.81 -1.55 -21.94
N GLU A 14 -2.89 -1.04 -23.17
CA GLU A 14 -4.08 -0.38 -23.72
C GLU A 14 -5.31 -1.29 -23.71
N MET A 15 -5.12 -2.56 -24.06
CA MET A 15 -6.19 -3.56 -24.01
C MET A 15 -6.66 -3.86 -22.57
N TRP A 16 -5.75 -3.77 -21.60
CA TRP A 16 -6.07 -3.96 -20.20
C TRP A 16 -6.81 -2.75 -19.62
N LYS A 17 -6.37 -1.52 -19.93
CA LYS A 17 -7.06 -0.26 -19.57
C LYS A 17 -8.51 -0.26 -20.04
N ARG A 18 -8.75 -0.62 -21.31
CA ARG A 18 -10.11 -0.68 -21.92
C ARG A 18 -11.08 -1.67 -21.25
N LYS A 19 -10.58 -2.68 -20.53
CA LYS A 19 -11.44 -3.63 -19.80
C LYS A 19 -11.92 -3.09 -18.45
N LYS A 20 -11.33 -2.01 -17.94
CA LYS A 20 -11.49 -1.54 -16.55
C LYS A 20 -12.23 -0.20 -16.42
N ASP A 21 -12.41 0.55 -17.51
CA ASP A 21 -13.04 1.89 -17.56
C ASP A 21 -14.52 1.98 -17.09
N ASP A 22 -15.12 0.90 -16.59
CA ASP A 22 -16.56 0.82 -16.28
C ASP A 22 -16.90 0.97 -14.78
N LYS A 23 -15.97 1.46 -13.94
CA LYS A 23 -16.20 1.64 -12.50
C LYS A 23 -16.02 3.09 -12.07
N THR A 24 -17.13 3.81 -11.95
CA THR A 24 -17.22 5.08 -11.23
C THR A 24 -16.76 4.87 -9.79
N THR A 25 -15.56 5.36 -9.48
CA THR A 25 -14.98 5.32 -8.13
C THR A 25 -14.73 6.74 -7.67
N LEU A 26 -15.22 7.06 -6.47
CA LEU A 26 -14.96 8.34 -5.81
C LEU A 26 -13.52 8.33 -5.31
N ASP A 27 -12.73 9.34 -5.72
CA ASP A 27 -11.37 9.57 -5.24
C ASP A 27 -11.36 10.11 -3.81
N LEU A 28 -10.21 10.03 -3.14
CA LEU A 28 -9.96 10.85 -1.95
C LEU A 28 -9.89 12.33 -2.37
N ASP A 29 -10.44 13.25 -1.56
CA ASP A 29 -10.43 14.72 -1.75
C ASP A 29 -9.02 15.36 -1.61
N SER A 30 -7.97 14.63 -1.97
CA SER A 30 -6.57 15.03 -1.81
C SER A 30 -5.84 14.97 -3.14
N PRO A 31 -4.85 15.85 -3.41
CA PRO A 31 -4.09 15.84 -4.65
C PRO A 31 -3.07 14.68 -4.67
N LEU A 32 -3.52 13.46 -4.44
CA LEU A 32 -2.69 12.28 -4.56
C LEU A 32 -2.35 12.09 -6.04
N THR A 33 -1.06 11.87 -6.29
CA THR A 33 -0.57 11.48 -7.62
C THR A 33 -1.26 10.20 -8.12
N PHE A 34 -1.75 9.36 -7.20
CA PHE A 34 -2.40 8.10 -7.46
C PHE A 34 -3.89 8.28 -7.23
N LYS A 35 -4.71 8.26 -8.30
CA LYS A 35 -6.18 8.24 -8.19
C LYS A 35 -6.68 6.81 -8.28
N VAL A 36 -7.89 6.53 -7.81
CA VAL A 36 -8.50 5.21 -8.03
C VAL A 36 -8.73 5.02 -9.52
N GLY A 37 -8.49 3.80 -10.01
CA GLY A 37 -8.51 3.48 -11.43
C GLY A 37 -7.27 3.95 -12.21
N SER A 38 -6.33 4.67 -11.57
CA SER A 38 -5.07 5.01 -12.22
C SER A 38 -4.29 3.74 -12.54
N VAL A 39 -3.78 3.68 -13.76
CA VAL A 39 -2.94 2.60 -14.25
C VAL A 39 -1.51 3.10 -14.45
N GLY A 40 -0.53 2.21 -14.27
CA GLY A 40 0.87 2.61 -14.26
C GLY A 40 1.83 1.44 -14.32
N GLU A 41 3.11 1.74 -14.14
CA GLU A 41 4.17 0.75 -13.95
C GLU A 41 4.99 1.08 -12.70
N ILE A 42 5.35 0.05 -11.92
CA ILE A 42 6.38 0.14 -10.87
C ILE A 42 7.40 -0.96 -11.15
N PHE A 43 8.68 -0.61 -11.33
CA PHE A 43 9.74 -1.58 -11.69
C PHE A 43 9.42 -2.43 -12.93
N ASP A 44 8.90 -1.82 -13.98
CA ASP A 44 8.43 -2.53 -15.17
C ASP A 44 7.29 -3.55 -14.88
N ASP A 45 6.61 -3.47 -13.74
CA ASP A 45 5.42 -4.28 -13.45
C ASP A 45 4.19 -3.38 -13.50
N GLU A 46 3.28 -3.69 -14.43
CA GLU A 46 2.07 -2.90 -14.66
C GLU A 46 1.09 -3.06 -13.50
N PHE A 47 0.43 -1.98 -13.10
CA PHE A 47 -0.51 -1.96 -11.98
C PHE A 47 -1.74 -1.07 -12.24
N GLU A 48 -2.79 -1.31 -11.47
CA GLU A 48 -3.98 -0.47 -11.36
C GLU A 48 -4.24 -0.19 -9.88
N ASN A 49 -4.54 1.06 -9.56
CA ASN A 49 -4.96 1.43 -8.22
C ASN A 49 -6.44 1.06 -8.00
N LEU A 50 -6.70 -0.02 -7.27
CA LEU A 50 -8.06 -0.48 -6.98
C LEU A 50 -8.76 0.32 -5.90
N GLY A 51 -8.02 0.95 -5.00
CA GLY A 51 -8.60 1.63 -3.85
C GLY A 51 -7.56 2.22 -2.92
N GLN A 52 -8.02 3.08 -2.02
CA GLN A 52 -7.15 3.87 -1.16
C GLN A 52 -7.74 3.97 0.24
N VAL A 53 -6.85 4.11 1.21
CA VAL A 53 -7.19 4.44 2.59
C VAL A 53 -6.27 5.55 3.08
N ARG A 54 -6.86 6.55 3.74
CA ARG A 54 -6.14 7.57 4.49
C ARG A 54 -6.14 7.23 5.97
N TYR A 55 -4.95 7.26 6.56
CA TYR A 55 -4.79 7.20 8.00
C TYR A 55 -4.35 8.55 8.54
N GLU A 56 -4.92 8.96 9.66
CA GLU A 56 -4.58 10.20 10.34
C GLU A 56 -4.25 9.94 11.80
N TRP A 57 -3.22 10.65 12.29
CA TRP A 57 -2.95 10.88 13.72
C TRP A 57 -2.93 12.39 13.96
N GLY A 58 -3.11 12.85 15.20
CA GLY A 58 -3.23 14.28 15.55
C GLY A 58 -2.02 15.20 15.24
N GLY A 59 -1.07 14.76 14.41
CA GLY A 59 0.11 15.48 13.94
C GLY A 59 0.58 15.01 12.56
N GLY A 60 -0.27 14.37 11.75
CA GLY A 60 0.08 13.94 10.39
C GLY A 60 -0.86 12.90 9.80
N MET A 61 -0.72 12.68 8.49
CA MET A 61 -1.50 11.70 7.74
C MET A 61 -0.61 10.98 6.73
N TRP A 62 -1.01 9.79 6.33
CA TRP A 62 -0.45 9.12 5.16
C TRP A 62 -1.55 8.33 4.45
N ASP A 63 -1.27 7.97 3.20
CA ASP A 63 -2.19 7.20 2.37
C ASP A 63 -1.59 5.84 2.05
N GLU A 64 -2.44 4.83 1.89
CA GLU A 64 -2.07 3.54 1.33
C GLU A 64 -2.97 3.22 0.13
N CYS A 65 -2.37 2.82 -0.98
CA CYS A 65 -3.07 2.40 -2.18
C CYS A 65 -3.02 0.88 -2.30
N LEU A 66 -4.15 0.25 -2.61
CA LEU A 66 -4.22 -1.15 -2.99
C LEU A 66 -4.05 -1.24 -4.51
N LEU A 67 -2.95 -1.84 -4.92
CA LEU A 67 -2.61 -2.03 -6.33
C LEU A 67 -2.94 -3.47 -6.75
N GLU A 68 -3.56 -3.64 -7.91
CA GLU A 68 -3.59 -4.92 -8.61
C GLU A 68 -2.52 -4.91 -9.70
N MET A 69 -1.58 -5.84 -9.60
CA MET A 69 -0.52 -6.03 -10.58
C MET A 69 -1.05 -6.82 -11.78
N LYS A 70 -0.37 -6.75 -12.92
CA LYS A 70 -0.73 -7.47 -14.15
C LYS A 70 -0.89 -8.98 -13.98
N ASP A 71 -0.12 -9.57 -13.07
CA ASP A 71 -0.20 -10.99 -12.74
C ASP A 71 -1.40 -11.36 -11.85
N GLY A 72 -2.26 -10.37 -11.53
CA GLY A 72 -3.45 -10.51 -10.68
C GLY A 72 -3.16 -10.45 -9.18
N LYS A 73 -1.90 -10.31 -8.76
CA LYS A 73 -1.58 -10.17 -7.33
C LYS A 73 -1.92 -8.77 -6.84
N LYS A 74 -2.38 -8.70 -5.59
CA LYS A 74 -2.58 -7.44 -4.88
C LYS A 74 -1.33 -7.04 -4.10
N LYS A 75 -0.99 -5.76 -4.12
CA LYS A 75 0.09 -5.17 -3.33
C LYS A 75 -0.37 -3.88 -2.68
N TRP A 76 0.20 -3.55 -1.53
CA TRP A 76 -0.02 -2.26 -0.88
C TRP A 76 1.15 -1.32 -1.17
N LEU A 77 0.82 -0.08 -1.50
CA LEU A 77 1.76 1.01 -1.67
C LEU A 77 1.49 2.05 -0.59
N LEU A 78 2.43 2.26 0.33
CA LEU A 78 2.40 3.41 1.22
C LEU A 78 2.83 4.65 0.44
N VAL A 79 2.04 5.71 0.54
CA VAL A 79 2.24 7.01 -0.07
C VAL A 79 2.34 8.07 1.03
N ASP A 80 3.55 8.57 1.23
CA ASP A 80 3.88 9.68 2.12
C ASP A 80 4.83 10.62 1.35
N GLU A 81 4.29 11.35 0.37
CA GLU A 81 5.08 12.04 -0.65
C GLU A 81 6.20 12.90 -0.04
N PRO A 82 7.44 12.82 -0.56
CA PRO A 82 7.90 12.10 -1.76
C PRO A 82 8.34 10.64 -1.49
N ARG A 83 8.00 10.07 -0.32
CA ARG A 83 8.40 8.72 0.09
C ARG A 83 7.34 7.70 -0.27
N PHE A 84 7.79 6.59 -0.82
CA PHE A 84 6.94 5.49 -1.24
C PHE A 84 7.50 4.18 -0.72
N ILE A 85 6.61 3.28 -0.30
CA ILE A 85 7.01 1.93 0.12
C ILE A 85 6.08 0.92 -0.54
N LEU A 86 6.64 0.11 -1.44
CA LEU A 86 5.90 -1.00 -2.04
C LEU A 86 6.07 -2.23 -1.15
N PHE A 87 4.96 -2.69 -0.59
CA PHE A 87 4.91 -3.93 0.17
C PHE A 87 4.78 -5.12 -0.78
N ASN A 88 5.70 -6.07 -0.67
CA ASN A 88 5.76 -7.27 -1.50
C ASN A 88 5.25 -8.52 -0.77
N GLU A 89 5.08 -8.43 0.54
CA GLU A 89 4.68 -9.52 1.40
C GLU A 89 3.69 -9.01 2.44
N GLU A 90 2.64 -9.79 2.68
CA GLU A 90 1.66 -9.56 3.72
C GLU A 90 1.48 -10.86 4.51
N ILE A 91 1.57 -10.77 5.83
CA ILE A 91 1.48 -11.90 6.75
C ILE A 91 0.48 -11.57 7.84
N PHE A 92 -0.47 -12.47 8.06
CA PHE A 92 -1.35 -12.41 9.21
C PHE A 92 -0.63 -13.01 10.42
N ILE A 93 -0.57 -12.25 11.50
CA ILE A 93 0.03 -12.70 12.75
C ILE A 93 -0.99 -12.59 13.88
N PRO A 94 -0.87 -13.41 14.94
CA PRO A 94 -1.65 -13.20 16.15
C PRO A 94 -1.43 -11.79 16.70
N ALA A 95 -2.52 -11.15 17.13
CA ALA A 95 -2.43 -9.89 17.85
C ALA A 95 -1.62 -10.07 19.14
N GLY A 96 -0.81 -9.08 19.49
CA GLY A 96 0.12 -9.20 20.60
C GLY A 96 0.79 -7.88 20.98
N ASN A 97 1.49 -7.88 22.11
CA ASN A 97 2.22 -6.72 22.58
C ASN A 97 3.53 -6.54 21.81
N ILE A 98 3.50 -5.66 20.81
CA ILE A 98 4.68 -5.22 20.07
C ILE A 98 5.29 -4.00 20.79
N ASN A 99 6.58 -4.08 21.11
CA ASN A 99 7.32 -3.06 21.83
C ASN A 99 8.20 -2.22 20.89
N ASN A 100 8.62 -1.03 21.32
CA ASN A 100 9.69 -0.31 20.63
C ASN A 100 11.00 -1.08 20.79
N GLY A 101 11.83 -1.10 19.74
CA GLY A 101 13.08 -1.86 19.71
C GLY A 101 12.92 -3.25 19.09
N TRP A 102 13.77 -4.19 19.48
CA TRP A 102 13.80 -5.54 18.89
C TRP A 102 12.66 -6.42 19.37
N ASN A 103 11.95 -7.04 18.43
CA ASN A 103 10.88 -8.00 18.64
C ASN A 103 11.13 -9.26 17.80
N LEU A 104 10.68 -10.41 18.30
CA LEU A 104 10.60 -11.64 17.51
C LEU A 104 9.15 -11.83 17.07
N ILE A 105 8.86 -11.63 15.79
CA ILE A 105 7.51 -11.67 15.24
C ILE A 105 7.51 -12.62 14.05
N ASN A 106 6.66 -13.65 14.08
CA ASN A 106 6.59 -14.67 13.03
C ASN A 106 7.98 -15.24 12.65
N ASN A 107 8.79 -15.60 13.66
CA ASN A 107 10.18 -16.05 13.52
C ASN A 107 11.14 -15.07 12.82
N ARG A 108 10.78 -13.79 12.71
CA ARG A 108 11.63 -12.72 12.16
C ARG A 108 12.04 -11.75 13.25
N LYS A 109 13.28 -11.28 13.15
CA LYS A 109 13.83 -10.31 14.09
C LYS A 109 13.58 -8.89 13.58
N ILE A 110 12.55 -8.26 14.13
CA ILE A 110 12.05 -6.97 13.66
C ILE A 110 12.37 -5.90 14.67
N PHE A 111 13.01 -4.83 14.21
CA PHE A 111 13.17 -3.62 15.01
C PHE A 111 12.01 -2.67 14.74
N VAL A 112 11.29 -2.27 15.78
CA VAL A 112 10.21 -1.29 15.71
C VAL A 112 10.77 0.06 16.12
N GLU A 113 10.76 1.00 15.19
CA GLU A 113 11.25 2.36 15.38
C GLU A 113 10.17 3.27 15.97
N SER A 114 8.92 3.05 15.57
CA SER A 114 7.82 3.90 15.99
C SER A 114 6.52 3.12 16.18
N LYS A 115 5.73 3.59 17.15
CA LYS A 115 4.40 3.09 17.47
C LYS A 115 3.44 4.27 17.51
N ARG A 116 2.34 4.20 16.76
CA ARG A 116 1.35 5.30 16.66
C ARG A 116 -0.07 4.75 16.59
N LYS A 117 -1.00 5.38 17.31
CA LYS A 117 -2.43 5.09 17.17
C LYS A 117 -3.03 6.06 16.15
N THR A 118 -3.75 5.53 15.19
CA THR A 118 -4.33 6.26 14.05
C THR A 118 -5.74 5.81 13.79
N THR A 119 -6.46 6.58 12.99
CA THR A 119 -7.81 6.23 12.54
C THR A 119 -7.87 6.32 11.02
N ALA A 120 -8.54 5.36 10.37
CA ALA A 120 -8.86 5.47 8.96
C ALA A 120 -9.92 6.58 8.77
N THR A 121 -9.55 7.73 8.21
CA THR A 121 -10.44 8.89 8.10
C THR A 121 -11.13 8.99 6.76
N ASN A 122 -10.57 8.39 5.72
CA ASN A 122 -11.17 8.39 4.39
C ASN A 122 -10.77 7.14 3.59
N THR A 123 -11.63 6.75 2.65
CA THR A 123 -11.45 5.57 1.80
C THR A 123 -12.01 5.84 0.41
N ALA A 124 -11.34 5.34 -0.62
CA ALA A 124 -11.76 5.46 -2.01
C ALA A 124 -11.67 4.11 -2.73
N GLY A 125 -12.51 3.87 -3.74
CA GLY A 125 -12.53 2.61 -4.49
C GLY A 125 -12.81 1.38 -3.64
N TYR A 126 -12.08 0.29 -3.90
CA TYR A 126 -12.12 -0.92 -3.07
C TYR A 126 -11.24 -0.73 -1.82
N ALA A 127 -11.88 -0.36 -0.71
CA ALA A 127 -11.22 -0.26 0.57
C ALA A 127 -11.53 -1.49 1.43
N GLU A 128 -10.50 -2.30 1.68
CA GLU A 128 -10.56 -3.40 2.66
C GLU A 128 -10.73 -2.89 4.11
N VAL A 129 -10.46 -1.60 4.33
CA VAL A 129 -10.50 -0.92 5.62
C VAL A 129 -11.69 0.04 5.66
N LYS A 130 -12.46 0.04 6.74
CA LYS A 130 -13.62 0.93 6.92
C LYS A 130 -13.21 2.26 7.57
N VAL A 131 -13.83 3.35 7.15
CA VAL A 131 -13.71 4.66 7.83
C VAL A 131 -14.14 4.55 9.30
N GLY A 132 -13.40 5.22 10.18
CA GLY A 132 -13.57 5.16 11.63
C GLY A 132 -12.91 3.94 12.29
N THR A 133 -12.19 3.10 11.52
CA THR A 133 -11.41 2.00 12.11
C THR A 133 -10.16 2.56 12.77
N ASP A 134 -10.05 2.37 14.08
CA ASP A 134 -8.84 2.64 14.85
C ASP A 134 -7.79 1.56 14.54
N VAL A 135 -6.54 1.99 14.37
CA VAL A 135 -5.41 1.12 14.04
C VAL A 135 -4.22 1.50 14.92
N GLN A 136 -3.57 0.50 15.49
CA GLN A 136 -2.26 0.64 16.08
C GLN A 136 -1.22 0.28 15.02
N CYS A 137 -0.48 1.30 14.61
CA CYS A 137 0.55 1.20 13.58
C CYS A 137 1.92 1.06 14.23
N TYR A 138 2.73 0.16 13.68
CA TYR A 138 4.12 -0.03 14.06
C TYR A 138 4.98 -0.01 12.80
N ASP A 139 5.95 0.89 12.74
CA ASP A 139 6.86 1.00 11.59
C ASP A 139 8.29 0.68 12.03
N GLY A 140 9.05 0.03 11.15
CA GLY A 140 10.39 -0.42 11.48
C GLY A 140 11.09 -1.17 10.35
N TYR A 141 11.98 -2.09 10.71
CA TYR A 141 12.77 -2.86 9.75
C TYR A 141 13.05 -4.30 10.19
N ASP A 142 13.17 -5.19 9.21
CA ASP A 142 13.58 -6.59 9.40
C ASP A 142 15.09 -6.71 9.23
N GLU A 143 15.83 -6.79 10.34
CA GLU A 143 17.32 -6.82 10.38
C GLU A 143 18.03 -5.76 9.50
N GLY A 144 17.37 -4.64 9.21
CA GLY A 144 17.89 -3.56 8.36
C GLY A 144 17.75 -3.81 6.85
N LYS A 145 17.09 -4.91 6.45
CA LYS A 145 16.93 -5.31 5.04
C LYS A 145 15.71 -4.68 4.39
N ASN A 146 14.54 -4.84 5.02
CA ASN A 146 13.25 -4.40 4.48
C ASN A 146 12.55 -3.46 5.46
N PHE A 147 11.77 -2.53 4.92
CA PHE A 147 10.82 -1.77 5.74
C PHE A 147 9.68 -2.68 6.17
N ILE A 148 9.27 -2.55 7.42
CA ILE A 148 8.17 -3.28 8.01
C ILE A 148 7.12 -2.28 8.47
N SER A 149 5.88 -2.62 8.16
CA SER A 149 4.68 -1.93 8.62
C SER A 149 3.75 -2.96 9.23
N ILE A 150 3.39 -2.80 10.49
CA ILE A 150 2.41 -3.65 11.17
C ILE A 150 1.18 -2.80 11.45
N ARG A 151 0.01 -3.34 11.10
CA ARG A 151 -1.30 -2.76 11.35
C ARG A 151 -2.06 -3.70 12.27
N GLU A 152 -2.23 -3.30 13.51
CA GLU A 152 -3.12 -3.97 14.46
C GLU A 152 -4.43 -3.19 14.50
N TYR A 153 -5.46 -3.73 13.85
CA TYR A 153 -6.76 -3.08 13.75
C TYR A 153 -7.48 -3.23 15.10
N LEU A 154 -7.72 -2.09 15.76
CA LEU A 154 -8.26 -1.98 17.11
C LEU A 154 -9.71 -1.49 17.02
N GLY A 155 -10.67 -2.36 16.69
CA GLY A 155 -12.03 -1.84 16.48
C GLY A 155 -13.16 -2.83 16.58
N LYS A 156 -14.37 -2.26 16.54
CA LYS A 156 -15.67 -2.93 16.56
C LYS A 156 -15.89 -3.88 15.38
N TYR A 157 -15.16 -3.66 14.27
CA TYR A 157 -15.43 -4.32 12.99
C TYR A 157 -14.62 -5.57 12.75
N GLU A 158 -13.37 -5.63 13.22
CA GLU A 158 -12.47 -6.78 13.07
C GLU A 158 -11.24 -6.59 13.97
N LYS A 159 -10.75 -7.68 14.58
CA LYS A 159 -9.47 -7.70 15.30
C LYS A 159 -8.50 -8.57 14.53
N ASN A 160 -7.70 -7.93 13.68
CA ASN A 160 -6.68 -8.58 12.87
C ASN A 160 -5.35 -7.84 13.04
N THR A 161 -4.24 -8.57 12.94
CA THR A 161 -2.90 -7.98 12.87
C THR A 161 -2.24 -8.42 11.58
N VAL A 162 -1.89 -7.42 10.78
CA VAL A 162 -1.29 -7.61 9.46
C VAL A 162 0.10 -7.02 9.50
N LEU A 163 1.08 -7.83 9.12
CA LEU A 163 2.46 -7.42 8.94
C LEU A 163 2.76 -7.35 7.45
N ARG A 164 3.19 -6.18 6.99
CA ARG A 164 3.61 -5.93 5.61
C ARG A 164 5.09 -5.67 5.55
N THR A 165 5.76 -6.29 4.58
CA THR A 165 7.19 -6.10 4.33
C THR A 165 7.41 -5.58 2.93
N GLY A 166 8.27 -4.57 2.83
CA GLY A 166 8.41 -3.82 1.59
C GLY A 166 9.75 -3.16 1.47
N ARG A 167 9.95 -2.55 0.30
CA ARG A 167 11.11 -1.72 0.03
C ARG A 167 10.68 -0.28 -0.20
N LYS A 168 11.52 0.65 0.22
CA LYS A 168 11.40 2.05 -0.18
C LYS A 168 11.64 2.14 -1.68
N ILE A 169 10.82 2.96 -2.35
CA ILE A 169 10.90 3.21 -3.79
C ILE A 169 10.87 4.71 -4.04
N SER A 170 11.48 5.13 -5.13
CA SER A 170 11.53 6.51 -5.57
C SER A 170 10.35 6.84 -6.48
N ARG A 171 9.94 8.11 -6.52
CA ARG A 171 8.92 8.60 -7.47
C ARG A 171 9.29 8.29 -8.93
N PHE A 172 10.59 8.26 -9.25
CA PHE A 172 11.10 7.95 -10.60
C PHE A 172 10.98 6.48 -10.98
N GLU A 173 10.75 5.60 -10.02
CA GLU A 173 10.51 4.17 -10.25
C GLU A 173 9.03 3.87 -10.51
N ILE A 174 8.19 4.91 -10.48
CA ILE A 174 6.75 4.83 -10.68
C ILE A 174 6.39 5.68 -11.90
N GLU A 175 5.78 5.06 -12.90
CA GLU A 175 5.18 5.76 -14.02
C GLU A 175 3.66 5.62 -13.90
N ILE A 176 2.93 6.74 -14.06
CA ILE A 176 1.47 6.72 -14.08
C ILE A 176 1.05 7.16 -15.47
N TYR A 177 0.16 6.39 -16.07
CA TYR A 177 -0.39 6.67 -17.38
C TYR A 177 -1.77 7.30 -17.19
N GLY A 178 -1.87 8.60 -17.49
CA GLY A 178 -3.16 9.31 -17.60
C GLY A 178 -4.03 8.70 -18.68
#